data_AF-A0A258KJ68-F1
#
_entry.id   AF-A0A258KJ68-F1
#
_cell.length_a   1.000
_cell.length_b   1.000
_cell.length_c   1.000
_cell.angle_alpha   90.00
_cell.angle_beta   90.00
_cell.angle_gamma   90.00
#
_symmetry.space_group_name_H-M   'P 1'
#
loop_
_entity.id
_entity.type
_entity.pdbx_description
1 polymer ?
#
loop_
_entity_poly.entity_id
_entity_poly.type
_entity_poly.pdbx_seq_one_letter_code
_entity_poly.pdbx_strand_id
1 'polypeptide(L)'
;MAVLTEEQTMLRDAAKGWTTDSAPVGALRKLRDARSGQSFDPAAWAEMGQMGWAGVIVPEEHSGSAFGYLGLGLVLEETGRTLAASPLLSTA
;
A
#
# COMPACT_ATOMS: atom_id res chain seq x y z
N MET A 1 14.55 3.82 15.84
CA MET A 1 13.97 4.27 14.55
C MET A 1 15.12 4.33 13.56
N ALA A 2 15.05 3.58 12.46
CA ALA A 2 16.11 3.63 11.44
C ALA A 2 16.14 5.03 10.80
N VAL A 3 17.33 5.50 10.45
CA VAL A 3 17.48 6.71 9.62
C VAL A 3 17.13 6.31 8.19
N LEU A 4 16.05 6.88 7.66
CA LEU A 4 15.60 6.59 6.29
C LEU A 4 16.40 7.42 5.28
N THR A 5 16.56 6.87 4.09
CA THR A 5 17.00 7.64 2.93
C THR A 5 15.90 8.63 2.50
N GLU A 6 16.26 9.57 1.62
CA GLU A 6 15.30 10.50 1.03
C GLU A 6 14.20 9.76 0.25
N GLU A 7 14.58 8.80 -0.58
CA GLU A 7 13.63 7.97 -1.35
C GLU A 7 12.68 7.16 -0.45
N GLN A 8 13.20 6.58 0.63
CA GLN A 8 12.38 5.85 1.61
C GLN A 8 11.42 6.79 2.34
N THR A 9 11.88 8.01 2.66
CA THR A 9 11.04 9.05 3.26
C THR A 9 9.92 9.46 2.30
N MET A 10 10.24 9.67 1.03
CA MET A 10 9.25 10.00 0.00
C MET A 10 8.22 8.86 -0.18
N LEU A 11 8.66 7.61 -0.22
CA LEU A 11 7.76 6.45 -0.32
C LEU A 11 6.80 6.38 0.87
N ARG A 12 7.32 6.54 2.09
CA ARG A 12 6.49 6.58 3.32
C ARG A 12 5.48 7.72 3.27
N ASP A 13 5.91 8.92 2.89
CA ASP A 13 5.05 10.10 2.92
C ASP A 13 3.96 10.03 1.84
N ALA A 14 4.28 9.47 0.66
CA ALA A 14 3.29 9.13 -0.36
C ALA A 14 2.29 8.08 0.13
N ALA A 15 2.77 7.01 0.79
CA ALA A 15 1.91 5.98 1.36
C ALA A 15 0.96 6.56 2.42
N LYS A 16 1.48 7.38 3.32
CA LYS A 16 0.70 8.07 4.35
C LYS A 16 -0.39 8.98 3.79
N GLY A 17 -0.04 9.77 2.76
CA GLY A 17 -1.00 10.66 2.10
C GLY A 17 -2.16 9.87 1.50
N TRP A 18 -1.84 8.86 0.68
CA TRP A 18 -2.86 8.04 0.04
C TRP A 18 -3.70 7.24 1.04
N THR A 19 -3.12 6.67 2.09
CA THR A 19 -3.91 5.92 3.10
C THR A 19 -4.84 6.82 3.89
N THR A 20 -4.46 8.09 4.11
CA THR A 20 -5.31 9.08 4.77
C THR A 20 -6.50 9.48 3.90
N ASP A 21 -6.27 9.67 2.60
CA ASP A 21 -7.27 10.20 1.67
C ASP A 21 -8.15 9.11 1.06
N SER A 22 -7.53 8.07 0.48
CA SER A 22 -8.22 7.03 -0.29
C SER A 22 -8.61 5.81 0.56
N ALA A 23 -7.82 5.46 1.57
CA ALA A 23 -8.06 4.28 2.41
C ALA A 23 -8.17 4.55 3.93
N PRO A 24 -8.95 5.56 4.38
CA PRO A 24 -9.17 5.77 5.81
C PRO A 24 -9.98 4.61 6.40
N VAL A 25 -9.99 4.46 7.73
CA VAL A 25 -10.76 3.41 8.43
C VAL A 25 -12.25 3.39 8.03
N GLY A 26 -12.80 4.54 7.65
CA GLY A 26 -14.15 4.64 7.10
C GLY A 26 -14.38 3.84 5.80
N ALA A 27 -13.37 3.74 4.93
CA ALA A 27 -13.43 2.94 3.70
C ALA A 27 -13.56 1.45 4.03
N LEU A 28 -12.78 0.94 4.99
CA LEU A 28 -12.92 -0.44 5.49
C LEU A 28 -14.33 -0.70 6.03
N ARG A 29 -14.88 0.21 6.84
CA ARG A 29 -16.24 0.06 7.39
C ARG A 29 -17.28 0.01 6.27
N LYS A 30 -17.17 0.89 5.26
CA LYS A 30 -18.05 0.88 4.08
C LYS A 30 -17.98 -0.45 3.34
N LEU A 31 -16.78 -0.97 3.06
CA LEU A 31 -16.58 -2.26 2.40
C LEU A 31 -17.23 -3.40 3.18
N ARG A 32 -16.97 -3.48 4.49
CA ARG A 32 -17.58 -4.48 5.38
C ARG A 32 -19.11 -4.40 5.36
N ASP A 33 -19.65 -3.20 5.46
CA ASP A 33 -21.10 -2.97 5.60
C ASP A 33 -21.85 -3.17 4.27
N ALA A 34 -21.15 -3.04 3.13
CA ALA A 34 -21.71 -3.29 1.79
C ALA A 34 -22.10 -4.76 1.55
N ARG A 35 -21.52 -5.72 2.30
CA ARG A 35 -21.79 -7.17 2.18
C ARG A 35 -21.70 -7.71 0.73
N SER A 36 -20.84 -7.13 -0.09
CA SER A 36 -20.68 -7.49 -1.50
C SER A 36 -19.93 -8.81 -1.74
N GLY A 37 -19.33 -9.38 -0.69
CA GLY A 37 -18.42 -10.53 -0.79
C GLY A 37 -17.01 -10.18 -1.26
N GLN A 38 -16.71 -8.90 -1.54
CA GLN A 38 -15.36 -8.43 -1.85
C GLN A 38 -14.56 -8.17 -0.58
N SER A 39 -13.30 -8.59 -0.59
CA SER A 39 -12.36 -8.43 0.54
C SER A 39 -11.53 -7.14 0.45
N PHE A 40 -11.55 -6.45 -0.69
CA PHE A 40 -10.89 -5.17 -0.93
C PHE A 40 -11.61 -4.41 -2.06
N ASP A 41 -11.30 -3.11 -2.21
CA ASP A 41 -11.79 -2.30 -3.33
C ASP A 41 -10.84 -2.43 -4.55
N PRO A 42 -11.31 -2.95 -5.70
CA PRO A 42 -10.50 -3.08 -6.90
C PRO A 42 -9.93 -1.75 -7.43
N ALA A 43 -10.64 -0.64 -7.24
CA ALA A 43 -10.17 0.67 -7.67
C ALA A 43 -8.98 1.13 -6.82
N ALA A 44 -9.09 0.98 -5.49
CA ALA A 44 -7.99 1.26 -4.57
C ALA A 44 -6.77 0.37 -4.86
N TRP A 45 -6.98 -0.90 -5.21
CA TRP A 45 -5.88 -1.79 -5.61
C TRP A 45 -5.21 -1.35 -6.92
N ALA A 46 -5.98 -0.90 -7.90
CA ALA A 46 -5.43 -0.37 -9.15
C ALA A 46 -4.57 0.88 -8.90
N GLU A 47 -5.00 1.78 -8.01
CA GLU A 47 -4.21 2.95 -7.59
C GLU A 47 -2.88 2.53 -6.94
N MET A 48 -2.89 1.54 -6.03
CA MET A 48 -1.65 1.00 -5.45
C MET A 48 -0.69 0.45 -6.52
N GLY A 49 -1.23 -0.21 -7.55
CA GLY A 49 -0.44 -0.67 -8.70
C GLY A 49 0.16 0.48 -9.50
N GLN A 50 -0.59 1.55 -9.76
CA GLN A 50 -0.10 2.74 -10.48
C GLN A 50 0.99 3.49 -9.71
N MET A 51 0.92 3.49 -8.37
CA MET A 51 1.97 4.03 -7.50
C MET A 51 3.19 3.10 -7.39
N GLY A 52 3.16 1.92 -8.02
CA GLY A 52 4.27 0.97 -8.05
C GLY A 52 4.40 0.10 -6.80
N TRP A 53 3.44 0.14 -5.87
CA TRP A 53 3.59 -0.53 -4.56
C TRP A 53 3.58 -2.05 -4.67
N ALA A 54 2.81 -2.60 -5.62
CA ALA A 54 2.78 -4.03 -5.90
C ALA A 54 4.12 -4.58 -6.45
N GLY A 55 4.97 -3.71 -7.00
CA GLY A 55 6.28 -4.06 -7.57
C GLY A 55 7.48 -3.70 -6.69
N VAL A 56 7.27 -3.29 -5.44
CA VAL A 56 8.33 -2.74 -4.57
C VAL A 56 9.51 -3.69 -4.39
N ILE A 57 9.25 -4.99 -4.20
CA ILE A 57 10.30 -6.00 -4.01
C ILE A 57 10.55 -6.84 -5.26
N VAL A 58 9.78 -6.61 -6.32
CA VAL A 58 9.87 -7.37 -7.56
C VAL A 58 11.13 -6.92 -8.33
N PRO A 59 11.92 -7.84 -8.91
CA PRO A 59 13.05 -7.49 -9.75
C PRO A 59 12.69 -6.61 -10.95
N GLU A 60 13.62 -5.76 -11.39
CA GLU A 60 13.42 -4.87 -12.54
C GLU A 60 13.15 -5.61 -13.86
N GLU A 61 13.71 -6.83 -14.03
CA GLU A 61 13.43 -7.71 -15.17
C GLU A 61 11.95 -8.12 -15.30
N HIS A 62 11.19 -7.95 -14.23
CA HIS A 62 9.75 -8.18 -14.16
C HIS A 62 8.95 -6.87 -14.02
N SER A 63 9.56 -5.74 -14.41
CA SER A 63 8.97 -4.40 -14.26
C SER A 63 8.70 -3.98 -12.81
N GLY A 64 9.42 -4.58 -11.86
CA GLY A 64 9.45 -4.13 -10.47
C GLY A 64 10.50 -3.05 -10.22
N SER A 65 10.65 -2.64 -8.97
CA SER A 65 11.59 -1.59 -8.56
C SER A 65 12.78 -2.09 -7.75
N ALA A 66 12.80 -3.35 -7.33
CA ALA A 66 13.81 -3.93 -6.45
C ALA A 66 14.19 -3.05 -5.22
N PHE A 67 13.26 -2.21 -4.76
CA PHE A 67 13.46 -1.19 -3.72
C PHE A 67 13.68 -1.81 -2.33
N GLY A 68 13.31 -3.09 -2.19
CA GLY A 68 13.65 -3.92 -1.03
C GLY A 68 12.62 -3.87 0.10
N TYR A 69 12.81 -4.79 1.05
CA TYR A 69 11.82 -5.05 2.11
C TYR A 69 11.63 -3.89 3.08
N LEU A 70 12.62 -3.00 3.25
CA LEU A 70 12.44 -1.82 4.09
C LEU A 70 11.40 -0.88 3.50
N GLY A 71 11.45 -0.62 2.19
CA GLY A 71 10.43 0.21 1.53
C GLY A 71 9.05 -0.43 1.55
N LEU A 72 8.97 -1.74 1.33
CA LEU A 72 7.70 -2.47 1.47
C LEU A 72 7.16 -2.35 2.90
N GLY A 73 8.02 -2.49 3.90
CA GLY A 73 7.67 -2.31 5.31
C GLY A 73 7.10 -0.93 5.61
N LEU A 74 7.66 0.14 5.01
CA LEU A 74 7.14 1.51 5.17
C LEU A 74 5.73 1.67 4.58
N VAL A 75 5.48 1.12 3.39
CA VAL A 75 4.13 1.14 2.80
C VAL A 75 3.16 0.34 3.66
N LEU A 76 3.56 -0.86 4.09
CA LEU A 76 2.75 -1.73 4.94
C LEU A 76 2.43 -1.08 6.30
N GLU A 77 3.38 -0.39 6.91
CA GLU A 77 3.17 0.35 8.16
C GLU A 77 2.05 1.39 7.99
N GLU A 78 2.10 2.21 6.94
CA GLU A 78 1.09 3.23 6.68
C GLU A 78 -0.27 2.63 6.31
N THR A 79 -0.32 1.52 5.55
CA THR A 79 -1.58 0.81 5.29
C THR A 79 -2.17 0.18 6.56
N GLY A 80 -1.32 -0.29 7.48
CA GLY A 80 -1.72 -0.84 8.77
C GLY A 80 -2.31 0.22 9.69
N ARG A 81 -1.81 1.47 9.65
CA ARG A 81 -2.34 2.60 10.45
C ARG A 81 -3.81 2.91 10.15
N THR A 82 -4.26 2.68 8.92
CA THR A 82 -5.65 2.96 8.50
C THR A 82 -6.50 1.71 8.31
N LEU A 83 -5.94 0.51 8.55
CA LEU A 83 -6.57 -0.78 8.28
C LEU A 83 -7.02 -0.90 6.81
N ALA A 84 -6.18 -0.43 5.87
CA ALA A 84 -6.50 -0.50 4.45
C ALA A 84 -6.73 -1.95 4.01
N ALA A 85 -7.91 -2.24 3.48
CA ALA A 85 -8.24 -3.54 2.92
C ALA A 85 -7.59 -3.67 1.53
N SER A 86 -6.47 -4.39 1.46
CA SER A 86 -5.70 -4.55 0.22
C SER A 86 -5.00 -5.91 0.17
N PRO A 87 -4.82 -6.50 -1.02
CA PRO A 87 -4.04 -7.72 -1.20
C PRO A 87 -2.52 -7.50 -1.17
N LEU A 88 -2.02 -6.27 -0.97
CA LEU A 88 -0.60 -5.91 -1.07
C LEU A 88 0.34 -6.86 -0.32
N LEU A 89 0.03 -7.19 0.94
CA LEU A 89 0.84 -8.11 1.74
C LEU A 89 0.76 -9.55 1.23
N SER A 90 -0.41 -9.97 0.76
CA SER A 90 -0.67 -11.33 0.25
C SER A 90 0.06 -11.60 -1.06
N THR A 91 0.38 -10.54 -1.82
CA THR A 91 1.04 -10.59 -3.14
C THR A 91 2.53 -10.29 -3.08
N ALA A 92 3.05 -9.94 -1.90
CA ALA A 92 4.46 -9.65 -1.68
C ALA A 92 5.31 -10.93 -1.60
#